data_AF-A0ABD6N8A7-F1
#
_entry.id   AF-A0ABD6N8A7-F1
#
_cell.length_a   1.000
_cell.length_b   1.000
_cell.length_c   1.000
_cell.angle_alpha   90.00
_cell.angle_beta   90.00
_cell.angle_gamma   90.00
#
_symmetry.space_group_name_H-M   'P 1'
#
loop_
_entity.id
_entity.type
_entity.pdbx_description
1 polymer ?
#
loop_
_entity_poly.entity_id
_entity_poly.type
_entity_poly.pdbx_seq_one_letter_code
_entity_poly.pdbx_strand_id
1 'polypeptide(L)'
;VVKSIATVEGADVGKFEQLTLDKTPVSTQVTDEPGTPGSEGDLVKVTITADQTSVAENVKPTFTVHVNQPLAHDLVVTLSNNAQVTIKAGETSAPYTHDAQGDDVYQDAGQISLGITSAVDATGATFENLELGGAASVQVTDTLDEVVAKLTA
;
A
#
# COMPACT_ATOMS: atom_id res chain seq x y z
N VAL A 1 17.65 24.46 -12.32
CA VAL A 1 18.49 25.00 -13.41
C VAL A 1 18.79 26.45 -13.09
N VAL A 2 20.06 26.84 -12.94
CA VAL A 2 20.43 28.24 -12.72
C VAL A 2 20.53 28.94 -14.08
N LYS A 3 19.80 30.04 -14.27
CA LYS A 3 19.90 30.86 -15.49
C LYS A 3 20.27 32.29 -15.13
N SER A 4 21.15 32.90 -15.93
CA SER A 4 21.54 34.31 -15.86
C SER A 4 21.64 34.87 -17.28
N ILE A 5 21.55 36.20 -17.43
CA ILE A 5 21.73 36.84 -18.73
C ILE A 5 23.22 36.86 -19.07
N ALA A 6 23.60 36.09 -20.09
CA ALA A 6 24.99 35.95 -20.51
C ALA A 6 25.40 37.02 -21.55
N THR A 7 24.54 37.29 -22.53
CA THR A 7 24.76 38.25 -23.61
C THR A 7 23.45 38.94 -24.01
N VAL A 8 23.56 40.15 -24.57
CA VAL A 8 22.45 40.88 -25.21
C VAL A 8 22.96 41.37 -26.56
N GLU A 9 22.25 41.04 -27.63
CA GLU A 9 22.63 41.35 -29.02
C GLU A 9 21.50 42.13 -29.71
N GLY A 10 21.85 43.01 -30.66
CA GLY A 10 20.90 43.82 -31.42
C GLY A 10 21.54 45.08 -32.00
N ALA A 11 20.97 45.62 -33.07
CA ALA A 11 21.52 46.78 -33.80
C ALA A 11 21.71 48.04 -32.93
N ASP A 12 20.98 48.13 -31.82
CA ASP A 12 20.93 49.29 -30.94
C ASP A 12 21.67 49.11 -29.61
N VAL A 13 22.30 47.96 -29.36
CA VAL A 13 23.04 47.71 -28.10
C VAL A 13 24.17 48.72 -27.86
N GLY A 14 24.75 49.27 -28.92
CA GLY A 14 25.77 50.33 -28.82
C GLY A 14 25.22 51.74 -28.55
N LYS A 15 23.89 51.93 -28.51
CA LYS A 15 23.25 53.22 -28.20
C LYS A 15 23.11 53.48 -26.70
N PHE A 16 23.35 52.48 -25.85
CA PHE A 16 23.34 52.66 -24.39
C PHE A 16 24.69 53.23 -23.93
N GLU A 17 24.67 54.35 -23.21
CA GLU A 17 25.87 54.96 -22.63
C GLU A 17 26.53 54.07 -21.57
N GLN A 18 25.75 53.20 -20.91
CA GLN A 18 26.23 52.17 -20.00
C GLN A 18 25.25 50.99 -19.92
N LEU A 19 25.62 49.86 -20.52
CA LEU A 19 24.88 48.60 -20.41
C LEU A 19 25.61 47.65 -19.45
N THR A 20 25.12 47.54 -18.22
CA THR A 20 25.59 46.55 -17.26
C THR A 20 24.54 45.46 -17.15
N LEU A 21 24.89 44.23 -17.52
CA LEU A 21 23.99 43.10 -17.37
C LEU A 21 23.96 42.66 -15.91
N ASP A 22 22.77 42.54 -15.35
CA ASP A 22 22.59 41.90 -14.06
C ASP A 22 22.93 40.41 -14.20
N LYS A 23 24.01 40.00 -13.55
CA LYS A 23 24.49 38.62 -13.52
C LYS A 23 24.07 37.89 -12.25
N THR A 24 23.20 38.50 -11.44
CA THR A 24 22.58 37.84 -10.30
C THR A 24 21.83 36.61 -10.82
N PRO A 25 22.26 35.40 -10.44
CA PRO A 25 21.59 34.19 -10.91
C PRO A 25 20.21 34.11 -10.30
N VAL A 26 19.20 33.81 -11.11
CA VAL A 26 17.85 33.53 -10.61
C VAL A 26 17.65 32.02 -10.66
N SER A 27 17.14 31.46 -9.57
CA SER A 27 16.79 30.05 -9.46
C SER A 27 15.37 29.92 -8.96
N THR A 28 14.66 28.95 -9.54
CA THR A 28 13.43 28.41 -8.97
C THR A 28 13.77 27.03 -8.38
N GLN A 29 13.39 26.80 -7.13
CA GLN A 29 13.29 25.45 -6.59
C GLN A 29 11.85 24.99 -6.75
N VAL A 30 11.68 23.76 -7.24
CA VAL A 30 10.43 23.03 -7.11
C VAL A 30 10.70 22.02 -6.02
N THR A 31 10.04 22.20 -4.90
CA THR A 31 9.98 21.20 -3.83
C THR A 31 8.70 20.41 -4.03
N ASP A 32 8.77 19.10 -3.82
CA ASP A 32 7.57 18.30 -3.71
C ASP A 32 6.74 18.76 -2.50
N GLU A 33 5.43 18.54 -2.52
CA GLU A 33 4.55 19.04 -1.46
C GLU A 33 4.96 18.38 -0.12
N PRO A 34 5.39 19.16 0.89
CA PRO A 34 5.79 18.59 2.17
C PRO A 34 4.54 18.10 2.93
N GLY A 35 4.54 16.83 3.33
CA GLY A 35 3.58 16.31 4.31
C GLY A 35 3.65 17.12 5.61
N THR A 36 2.48 17.48 6.15
CA THR A 36 2.16 18.27 7.37
C THR A 36 3.29 19.17 7.92
N PRO A 37 3.15 20.51 7.88
CA PRO A 37 1.89 21.28 7.94
C PRO A 37 1.32 21.73 6.58
N GLY A 38 1.74 21.14 5.45
CA GLY A 38 1.22 21.40 4.09
C GLY A 38 -0.07 20.63 3.73
N SER A 39 -0.47 20.64 2.45
CA SER A 39 -1.48 19.69 1.94
C SER A 39 -0.98 18.27 2.24
N GLU A 40 -1.86 17.32 2.56
CA GLU A 40 -1.48 16.00 3.09
C GLU A 40 -0.76 15.07 2.08
N GLY A 41 0.04 15.59 1.13
CA GLY A 41 0.68 14.81 0.08
C GLY A 41 -0.32 14.03 -0.79
N ASP A 42 0.20 13.17 -1.67
CA ASP A 42 -0.63 12.26 -2.43
C ASP A 42 -1.00 11.04 -1.56
N LEU A 43 -2.31 10.86 -1.32
CA LEU A 43 -2.82 9.77 -0.49
C LEU A 43 -2.67 8.41 -1.17
N VAL A 44 -1.90 7.52 -0.54
CA VAL A 44 -1.84 6.09 -0.83
C VAL A 44 -2.51 5.33 0.30
N LYS A 45 -3.70 4.78 0.04
CA LYS A 45 -4.48 4.05 1.03
C LYS A 45 -4.50 2.57 0.71
N VAL A 46 -4.02 1.76 1.66
CA VAL A 46 -3.97 0.30 1.54
C VAL A 46 -4.98 -0.33 2.48
N THR A 47 -5.84 -1.21 1.96
CA THR A 47 -6.90 -1.87 2.74
C THR A 47 -6.89 -3.38 2.50
N ILE A 48 -7.58 -4.12 3.37
CA ILE A 48 -7.79 -5.56 3.23
C ILE A 48 -9.27 -5.87 3.42
N THR A 49 -9.80 -6.79 2.61
CA THR A 49 -11.16 -7.32 2.73
C THR A 49 -11.13 -8.83 2.85
N ALA A 50 -12.08 -9.39 3.58
CA ALA A 50 -12.38 -10.81 3.55
C ALA A 50 -13.33 -11.08 2.37
N ASP A 51 -13.05 -12.10 1.57
CA ASP A 51 -13.87 -12.41 0.39
C ASP A 51 -15.13 -13.22 0.73
N GLN A 52 -15.18 -13.75 1.96
CA GLN A 52 -16.32 -14.48 2.52
C GLN A 52 -16.52 -14.09 3.99
N THR A 53 -17.76 -14.17 4.48
CA THR A 53 -18.08 -13.88 5.89
C THR A 53 -17.72 -15.03 6.82
N SER A 54 -17.76 -16.26 6.32
CA SER A 54 -17.48 -17.48 7.09
C SER A 54 -16.97 -18.60 6.19
N VAL A 55 -16.19 -19.51 6.78
CA VAL A 55 -15.77 -20.79 6.21
C VAL A 55 -15.99 -21.90 7.24
N ALA A 56 -16.17 -23.13 6.79
CA ALA A 56 -16.11 -24.29 7.70
C ALA A 56 -14.64 -24.60 8.05
N GLU A 57 -14.42 -25.39 9.10
CA GLU A 57 -13.12 -26.02 9.34
C GLU A 57 -12.61 -26.75 8.09
N ASN A 58 -11.29 -26.85 7.95
CA ASN A 58 -10.60 -27.39 6.77
C ASN A 58 -10.88 -26.65 5.44
N VAL A 59 -11.64 -25.55 5.45
CA VAL A 59 -11.82 -24.66 4.29
C VAL A 59 -10.93 -23.43 4.43
N LYS A 60 -10.14 -23.15 3.38
CA LYS A 60 -9.22 -22.00 3.38
C LYS A 60 -9.98 -20.69 3.22
N PRO A 61 -9.83 -19.71 4.13
CA PRO A 61 -10.37 -18.38 3.92
C PRO A 61 -9.49 -17.56 2.98
N THR A 62 -10.11 -16.79 2.09
CA THR A 62 -9.42 -15.85 1.19
C THR A 62 -9.68 -14.40 1.56
N PHE A 63 -8.68 -13.57 1.28
CA PHE A 63 -8.67 -12.15 1.52
C PHE A 63 -8.12 -11.45 0.28
N THR A 64 -8.53 -10.20 0.07
CA THR A 64 -7.99 -9.36 -1.00
C THR A 64 -7.40 -8.09 -0.39
N VAL A 65 -6.14 -7.81 -0.71
CA VAL A 65 -5.48 -6.54 -0.36
C VAL A 65 -5.68 -5.57 -1.51
N HIS A 66 -5.99 -4.30 -1.20
CA HIS A 66 -6.27 -3.25 -2.17
C HIS A 66 -5.38 -2.03 -1.93
N VAL A 67 -5.10 -1.30 -2.99
CA VAL A 67 -4.58 0.08 -2.96
C VAL A 67 -5.52 0.99 -3.73
N ASN A 68 -5.71 2.23 -3.27
CA ASN A 68 -6.67 3.17 -3.84
C ASN A 68 -6.34 3.68 -5.26
N GLN A 69 -5.13 3.43 -5.75
CA GLN A 69 -4.70 3.85 -7.08
C GLN A 69 -3.58 2.93 -7.61
N PRO A 70 -3.43 2.80 -8.94
CA PRO A 70 -2.29 2.12 -9.54
C PRO A 70 -0.98 2.80 -9.14
N LEU A 71 0.04 2.00 -8.80
CA LEU A 71 1.38 2.48 -8.50
C LEU A 71 2.36 2.14 -9.62
N ALA A 72 3.43 2.93 -9.75
CA ALA A 72 4.45 2.73 -10.78
C ALA A 72 5.35 1.51 -10.52
N HIS A 73 5.45 1.07 -9.26
CA HIS A 73 6.22 -0.10 -8.84
C HIS A 73 5.33 -1.09 -8.08
N ASP A 74 5.86 -2.29 -7.85
CA ASP A 74 5.24 -3.27 -6.98
C ASP A 74 5.13 -2.71 -5.55
N LEU A 75 4.01 -2.97 -4.89
CA LEU A 75 3.79 -2.67 -3.48
C LEU A 75 3.85 -3.96 -2.67
N VAL A 76 4.74 -4.01 -1.69
CA VAL A 76 4.88 -5.14 -0.77
C VAL A 76 4.17 -4.83 0.53
N VAL A 77 3.06 -5.54 0.77
CA VAL A 77 2.22 -5.39 1.95
C VAL A 77 2.52 -6.52 2.92
N THR A 78 2.83 -6.19 4.17
CA THR A 78 2.98 -7.18 5.25
C THR A 78 1.68 -7.24 6.06
N LEU A 79 1.17 -8.44 6.25
CA LEU A 79 -0.03 -8.72 7.04
C LEU A 79 0.32 -9.01 8.50
N SER A 80 -0.68 -8.94 9.39
CA SER A 80 -0.52 -9.18 10.84
C SER A 80 -0.04 -10.59 11.22
N ASN A 81 -0.12 -11.55 10.29
CA ASN A 81 0.44 -12.89 10.43
C ASN A 81 1.86 -13.02 9.82
N ASN A 82 2.49 -11.90 9.47
CA ASN A 82 3.80 -11.79 8.81
C ASN A 82 3.85 -12.29 7.36
N ALA A 83 2.72 -12.68 6.76
CA ALA A 83 2.67 -12.97 5.33
C ALA A 83 2.90 -11.70 4.51
N GLN A 84 3.51 -11.85 3.34
CA GLN A 84 3.69 -10.77 2.38
C GLN A 84 2.78 -10.96 1.18
N VAL A 85 2.09 -9.89 0.79
CA VAL A 85 1.25 -9.82 -0.41
C VAL A 85 1.84 -8.74 -1.31
N THR A 86 2.07 -9.06 -2.57
CA THR A 86 2.59 -8.11 -3.55
C THR A 86 1.48 -7.67 -4.49
N ILE A 87 1.12 -6.38 -4.46
CA ILE A 87 0.32 -5.76 -5.52
C ILE A 87 1.28 -5.34 -6.62
N LYS A 88 1.07 -5.83 -7.84
CA LYS A 88 1.96 -5.55 -8.98
C LYS A 88 1.81 -4.11 -9.47
N ALA A 89 2.89 -3.56 -10.00
CA ALA A 89 2.86 -2.25 -10.65
C ALA A 89 1.70 -2.16 -11.66
N GLY A 90 0.94 -1.06 -11.62
CA GLY A 90 -0.24 -0.85 -12.44
C GLY A 90 -1.52 -1.52 -11.96
N GLU A 91 -1.44 -2.51 -11.05
CA GLU A 91 -2.60 -3.15 -10.45
C GLU A 91 -3.04 -2.44 -9.17
N THR A 92 -4.28 -2.69 -8.73
CA THR A 92 -4.85 -2.10 -7.51
C THR A 92 -5.20 -3.13 -6.45
N SER A 93 -5.00 -4.42 -6.71
CA SER A 93 -5.31 -5.46 -5.74
C SER A 93 -4.46 -6.72 -5.93
N ALA A 94 -4.38 -7.52 -4.87
CA ALA A 94 -3.77 -8.84 -4.91
C ALA A 94 -4.44 -9.78 -3.89
N PRO A 95 -4.69 -11.05 -4.26
CA PRO A 95 -5.30 -12.02 -3.37
C PRO A 95 -4.31 -12.59 -2.35
N TYR A 96 -4.84 -13.04 -1.22
CA TYR A 96 -4.14 -13.81 -0.19
C TYR A 96 -5.03 -14.95 0.31
N THR A 97 -4.47 -16.15 0.43
CA THR A 97 -5.16 -17.30 0.99
C THR A 97 -4.51 -17.67 2.31
N HIS A 98 -5.29 -17.64 3.39
CA HIS A 98 -4.85 -18.12 4.69
C HIS A 98 -4.96 -19.65 4.76
N ASP A 99 -4.15 -20.30 5.59
CA ASP A 99 -4.34 -21.71 5.86
C ASP A 99 -5.64 -21.95 6.62
N ALA A 100 -6.29 -23.09 6.36
CA ALA A 100 -7.51 -23.45 7.07
C ALA A 100 -7.19 -23.74 8.55
N GLN A 101 -8.16 -23.48 9.43
CA GLN A 101 -8.17 -24.15 10.73
C GLN A 101 -8.29 -25.66 10.50
N GLY A 102 -7.67 -26.45 11.38
CA GLY A 102 -7.87 -27.90 11.40
C GLY A 102 -9.33 -28.26 11.64
N ASP A 103 -9.67 -29.53 11.47
CA ASP A 103 -11.00 -30.09 11.71
C ASP A 103 -10.83 -31.23 12.71
N ASP A 104 -11.61 -31.22 13.79
CA ASP A 104 -11.61 -32.25 14.82
C ASP A 104 -12.97 -32.43 15.52
N VAL A 105 -13.01 -33.41 16.44
CA VAL A 105 -14.25 -33.85 17.10
C VAL A 105 -14.79 -32.89 18.16
N TYR A 106 -14.05 -31.83 18.48
CA TYR A 106 -14.40 -30.87 19.53
C TYR A 106 -15.08 -29.64 18.93
N GLN A 107 -16.02 -29.08 19.68
CA GLN A 107 -16.68 -27.83 19.28
C GLN A 107 -15.72 -26.65 19.47
N ASP A 108 -15.11 -26.15 18.40
CA ASP A 108 -14.03 -25.16 18.46
C ASP A 108 -14.12 -24.01 17.44
N ALA A 109 -15.36 -23.65 17.04
CA ALA A 109 -15.63 -22.47 16.22
C ALA A 109 -14.81 -21.23 16.62
N GLY A 110 -14.37 -20.47 15.61
CA GLY A 110 -13.37 -19.42 15.79
C GLY A 110 -13.52 -18.23 14.86
N GLN A 111 -12.54 -17.33 14.89
CA GLN A 111 -12.44 -16.19 13.99
C GLN A 111 -10.98 -15.99 13.57
N ILE A 112 -10.76 -15.82 12.27
CA ILE A 112 -9.48 -15.40 11.70
C ILE A 112 -9.58 -13.89 11.42
N SER A 113 -8.66 -13.11 11.97
CA SER A 113 -8.57 -11.66 11.75
C SER A 113 -7.20 -11.30 11.18
N LEU A 114 -7.18 -10.61 10.05
CA LEU A 114 -5.98 -10.16 9.36
C LEU A 114 -6.00 -8.66 9.15
N GLY A 115 -4.98 -7.99 9.66
CA GLY A 115 -4.72 -6.57 9.42
C GLY A 115 -3.48 -6.36 8.56
N ILE A 116 -3.24 -5.11 8.16
CA ILE A 116 -2.03 -4.68 7.46
C ILE A 116 -1.09 -4.04 8.48
N THR A 117 0.16 -4.50 8.54
CA THR A 117 1.17 -3.95 9.46
C THR A 117 2.10 -2.96 8.78
N SER A 118 2.38 -3.14 7.49
CA SER A 118 3.18 -2.21 6.69
C SER A 118 2.90 -2.37 5.20
N ALA A 119 3.15 -1.30 4.44
CA ALA A 119 3.18 -1.34 2.99
C ALA A 119 4.41 -0.55 2.52
N VAL A 120 5.21 -1.15 1.64
CA VAL A 120 6.50 -0.59 1.20
C VAL A 120 6.58 -0.71 -0.31
N ASP A 121 6.95 0.38 -0.98
CA ASP A 121 7.28 0.36 -2.40
C ASP A 121 8.48 -0.58 -2.60
N ALA A 122 8.44 -1.46 -3.61
CA ALA A 122 9.48 -2.48 -3.83
C ALA A 122 10.88 -1.89 -4.09
N THR A 123 10.97 -0.62 -4.48
CA THR A 123 12.24 0.11 -4.65
C THR A 123 12.75 0.74 -3.35
N GLY A 124 11.95 0.75 -2.29
CA GLY A 124 12.24 1.40 -1.01
C GLY A 124 11.90 2.89 -0.98
N ALA A 125 11.18 3.40 -1.98
CA ALA A 125 10.67 4.77 -1.97
C ALA A 125 9.67 4.98 -0.81
N THR A 126 9.68 6.18 -0.23
CA THR A 126 8.74 6.57 0.82
C THR A 126 7.53 7.26 0.21
N PHE A 127 6.33 6.84 0.59
CA PHE A 127 5.10 7.56 0.26
C PHE A 127 4.98 8.84 1.08
N GLU A 128 4.46 9.89 0.45
CA GLU A 128 4.19 11.18 1.09
C GLU A 128 3.09 11.04 2.15
N ASN A 129 2.04 10.28 1.83
CA ASN A 129 0.93 9.98 2.73
C ASN A 129 0.43 8.55 2.56
N LEU A 130 0.97 7.66 3.38
CA LEU A 130 0.53 6.27 3.48
C LEU A 130 -0.50 6.11 4.59
N GLU A 131 -1.72 5.71 4.23
CA GLU A 131 -2.74 5.28 5.16
C GLU A 131 -2.94 3.76 5.10
N LEU A 132 -2.98 3.11 6.27
CA LEU A 132 -3.34 1.70 6.40
C LEU A 132 -4.75 1.56 6.95
N GLY A 133 -5.57 0.74 6.28
CA GLY A 133 -6.94 0.43 6.67
C GLY A 133 -7.03 -0.51 7.87
N GLY A 134 -8.27 -0.74 8.32
CA GLY A 134 -8.57 -1.68 9.39
C GLY A 134 -8.40 -3.15 8.99
N ALA A 135 -8.50 -4.04 9.98
CA ALA A 135 -8.45 -5.48 9.78
C ALA A 135 -9.73 -6.03 9.14
N ALA A 136 -9.60 -7.13 8.41
CA ALA A 136 -10.68 -7.96 7.91
C ALA A 136 -10.80 -9.25 8.73
N SER A 137 -12.01 -9.79 8.85
CA SER A 137 -12.26 -11.00 9.64
C SER A 137 -13.16 -12.00 8.91
N VAL A 138 -12.87 -13.29 9.09
CA VAL A 138 -13.69 -14.42 8.62
C VAL A 138 -14.03 -15.29 9.83
N GLN A 139 -15.31 -15.68 9.97
CA GLN A 139 -15.72 -16.64 10.99
C GLN A 139 -15.37 -18.06 10.55
N VAL A 140 -14.95 -18.91 11.48
CA VAL A 140 -14.76 -20.34 11.25
C VAL A 140 -15.89 -21.08 11.94
N THR A 141 -16.67 -21.84 11.17
CA THR A 141 -17.76 -22.66 11.69
C THR A 141 -17.31 -24.09 11.90
N ASP A 142 -17.60 -24.60 13.08
CA ASP A 142 -17.40 -25.99 13.49
C ASP A 142 -18.08 -26.98 12.54
N THR A 143 -17.42 -28.11 12.29
CA THR A 143 -17.99 -29.26 11.56
C THR A 143 -18.39 -30.39 12.49
N LEU A 144 -19.40 -31.16 12.07
CA LEU A 144 -19.87 -32.30 12.85
C LEU A 144 -19.05 -33.54 12.53
N ASP A 145 -18.32 -34.04 13.52
CA ASP A 145 -17.68 -35.35 13.49
C ASP A 145 -18.45 -36.42 14.28
N GLU A 146 -18.60 -37.61 13.69
CA GLU A 146 -19.24 -38.75 14.35
C GLU A 146 -18.23 -39.56 15.18
N VAL A 147 -18.51 -39.73 16.47
CA VAL A 147 -17.73 -40.61 17.37
C VAL A 147 -18.58 -41.80 17.81
N VAL A 148 -18.21 -43.01 17.37
CA VAL A 148 -18.93 -44.25 17.68
C VAL A 148 -18.22 -45.04 18.78
N ALA A 149 -18.87 -45.16 19.95
CA ALA A 149 -18.43 -46.06 21.01
C ALA A 149 -18.95 -47.48 20.77
N LYS A 150 -18.07 -48.48 20.86
CA LYS A 150 -18.43 -49.89 20.72
C LYS A 150 -18.30 -50.63 22.06
N LEU A 151 -19.40 -51.24 22.50
CA LEU A 151 -19.38 -52.22 23.60
C LEU A 151 -19.07 -53.60 23.03
N THR A 152 -18.00 -54.24 23.50
CA THR A 152 -17.66 -55.63 23.19
C THR A 152 -17.91 -56.52 24.39
N ALA A 153 -18.40 -57.74 24.15
CA ALA A 153 -18.68 -58.75 25.17
C ALA A 153 -17.41 -59.47 25.66
#